data_AF-A0A8S0Y2W3-F1
#
_entry.id   AF-A0A8S0Y2W3-F1
#
_cell.length_a   1.000
_cell.length_b   1.000
_cell.length_c   1.000
_cell.angle_alpha   90.00
_cell.angle_beta   90.00
_cell.angle_gamma   90.00
#
_symmetry.space_group_name_H-M   'P 1'
#
loop_
_entity.id
_entity.type
_entity.pdbx_description
1 polymer ?
#
loop_
_entity_poly.entity_id
_entity_poly.type
_entity_poly.pdbx_seq_one_letter_code
_entity_poly.pdbx_strand_id
1 'polypeptide(L)' 'MARNSNRNAGILPQSVLDDFKWEVANELGLTEKIQSQGWANMTSRECGHVGGRIGGSMVKAMIRRAEDSLKGGTL' A
#
# COMPACT_ATOMS: atom_id res chain seq x y z
N MET A 1 -29.96 2.11 -0.89
CA MET A 1 -28.53 2.29 -1.27
C MET A 1 -27.67 1.67 -0.19
N ALA A 2 -26.98 0.56 -0.48
CA ALA A 2 -26.19 -0.17 0.52
C ALA A 2 -24.92 0.60 0.88
N ARG A 3 -24.84 1.12 2.11
CA ARG A 3 -23.61 1.67 2.69
C ARG A 3 -22.67 0.51 3.00
N ASN A 4 -21.75 0.22 2.09
CA ASN A 4 -20.65 -0.73 2.31
C ASN A 4 -19.72 -0.16 3.39
N SER A 5 -20.10 -0.42 4.62
CA SER A 5 -19.43 0.09 5.81
C SER A 5 -18.25 -0.83 6.12
N ASN A 6 -17.05 -0.33 5.87
CA ASN A 6 -15.89 -0.52 6.73
C ASN A 6 -15.51 -1.98 7.08
N ARG A 7 -14.93 -2.72 6.12
CA ARG A 7 -14.23 -3.99 6.38
C ARG A 7 -12.82 -3.97 5.81
N ASN A 8 -12.04 -2.93 6.10
CA ASN A 8 -10.59 -2.91 5.90
C ASN A 8 -10.01 -1.91 6.89
N ALA A 9 -9.99 -2.25 8.18
CA ALA A 9 -8.98 -1.64 9.03
C ALA A 9 -7.65 -2.10 8.42
N GLY A 10 -6.97 -1.18 7.72
CA GLY A 10 -5.73 -1.47 7.04
C GLY A 10 -4.78 -2.19 8.00
N ILE A 11 -4.11 -3.21 7.48
CA ILE A 11 -3.11 -3.99 8.19
C ILE A 11 -1.98 -3.08 8.74
N LEU A 12 -1.81 -1.92 8.11
CA LEU A 12 -0.94 -0.81 8.52
C LEU A 12 -1.76 0.46 8.82
N PRO A 13 -1.22 1.38 9.64
CA PRO A 13 -1.80 2.70 9.82
C PRO A 13 -1.90 3.44 8.49
N GLN A 14 -2.94 4.28 8.37
CA GLN A 14 -3.19 5.05 7.15
C GLN A 14 -2.01 5.95 6.75
N SER A 15 -1.33 6.56 7.73
CA SER A 15 -0.14 7.40 7.49
C SER A 15 0.99 6.63 6.81
N VAL A 16 1.29 5.43 7.31
CA VAL A 16 2.33 4.56 6.74
C VAL A 16 1.97 4.12 5.33
N LEU A 17 0.70 3.80 5.11
CA LEU A 17 0.20 3.44 3.78
C LEU A 17 0.34 4.60 2.79
N ASP A 18 0.07 5.83 3.23
CA ASP A 18 0.17 7.01 2.38
C ASP A 18 1.63 7.35 2.05
N ASP A 19 2.56 7.22 3.00
CA ASP A 19 4.00 7.37 2.74
C ASP A 19 4.48 6.37 1.67
N PHE A 20 4.08 5.10 1.80
CA PHE A 20 4.40 4.08 0.79
C PHE A 20 3.83 4.38 -0.59
N LYS A 21 2.63 4.96 -0.67
CA LYS A 21 2.06 5.38 -1.97
C LYS A 21 2.94 6.40 -2.66
N TRP A 22 3.45 7.38 -1.91
CA TRP A 22 4.32 8.42 -2.46
C TRP A 22 5.70 7.89 -2.82
N GLU A 23 6.28 7.02 -2.00
CA GLU A 23 7.55 6.35 -2.31
C GLU A 23 7.46 5.54 -3.61
N VAL A 24 6.45 4.68 -3.73
CA VAL A 24 6.24 3.86 -4.92
C VAL A 24 5.87 4.70 -6.14
N ALA A 25 5.07 5.76 -5.97
CA ALA A 25 4.78 6.70 -7.05
C ALA A 25 6.04 7.37 -7.58
N ASN A 26 6.99 7.71 -6.69
CA ASN A 26 8.26 8.31 -7.04
C ASN A 26 9.15 7.35 -7.82
N GLU A 27 9.26 6.10 -7.36
CA GLU A 27 10.00 5.06 -8.10
C GLU A 27 9.44 4.77 -9.50
N LEU A 28 8.11 4.89 -9.65
CA LEU A 28 7.42 4.66 -10.92
C LEU A 28 7.38 5.91 -11.83
N GLY A 29 7.90 7.04 -11.37
CA GLY A 29 7.87 8.30 -12.13
C GLY A 29 6.46 8.88 -12.29
N LEU A 30 5.51 8.50 -11.42
CA LEU A 30 4.12 8.95 -11.49
C LEU A 30 3.81 10.14 -10.58
N THR A 31 4.76 10.55 -9.73
CA THR A 31 4.57 11.62 -8.74
C THR A 31 4.07 12.92 -9.34
N GLU A 32 4.70 13.43 -10.40
CA GLU A 32 4.30 14.69 -11.03
C GLU A 32 2.88 14.63 -11.61
N LYS A 33 2.52 13.49 -12.19
CA LYS A 33 1.18 13.25 -12.74
C LYS A 33 0.13 13.21 -11.62
N ILE A 34 0.44 12.53 -10.52
CA ILE A 34 -0.42 12.47 -9.34
C ILE A 34 -0.59 13.86 -8.71
N GLN A 35 0.48 14.67 -8.65
CA GLN A 35 0.40 16.02 -8.09
C GLN A 35 -0.41 16.97 -8.97
N SER A 36 -0.30 16.85 -10.29
CA SER A 36 -1.01 17.72 -11.24
C SER A 36 -2.48 17.35 -11.44
N GLN A 37 -2.80 16.05 -11.48
CA GLN A 37 -4.15 15.58 -11.80
C GLN A 37 -4.86 14.98 -10.59
N GLY A 38 -4.15 14.58 -9.54
CA GLY A 38 -4.69 13.88 -8.39
C GLY A 38 -4.91 12.39 -8.65
N TRP A 39 -4.89 11.59 -7.58
CA TRP A 39 -5.10 10.14 -7.62
C TRP A 39 -6.42 9.73 -8.31
N ALA A 40 -7.47 10.55 -8.21
CA ALA A 40 -8.78 10.27 -8.80
C ALA A 40 -8.80 10.35 -10.33
N ASN A 41 -7.87 11.09 -10.94
CA ASN A 41 -7.77 11.26 -12.38
C ASN A 41 -6.66 10.40 -13.01
N MET A 42 -5.98 9.57 -12.21
CA MET A 42 -5.03 8.58 -12.70
C MET A 42 -5.76 7.42 -13.38
N THR A 43 -5.14 6.79 -14.37
CA THR A 43 -5.74 5.63 -15.02
C THR A 43 -5.75 4.43 -14.08
N SER A 44 -6.74 3.54 -14.20
CA SER A 44 -6.81 2.31 -13.40
C SER A 44 -5.56 1.45 -13.51
N ARG A 45 -4.87 1.49 -14.66
CA ARG A 45 -3.60 0.77 -14.88
C ARG A 45 -2.47 1.35 -14.03
N GLU A 46 -2.36 2.66 -13.94
CA GLU A 46 -1.33 3.34 -13.14
C GLU A 46 -1.59 3.16 -11.65
N CYS A 47 -2.83 3.36 -11.20
CA CYS A 47 -3.25 3.06 -9.82
C CYS A 47 -3.02 1.60 -9.46
N GLY A 48 -3.28 0.68 -10.39
CA GLY A 48 -3.00 -0.75 -10.22
C GLY A 48 -1.51 -1.07 -10.12
N HIS A 49 -0.66 -0.37 -10.87
CA HIS A 49 0.79 -0.56 -10.80
C HIS A 49 1.36 -0.11 -9.44
N VAL A 50 0.92 1.06 -8.95
CA VAL A 50 1.27 1.57 -7.62
C VAL A 50 0.73 0.64 -6.53
N GLY A 51 -0.57 0.33 -6.55
CA GLY A 51 -1.22 -0.52 -5.55
C GLY A 51 -0.66 -1.95 -5.53
N GLY A 52 -0.30 -2.51 -6.69
CA GLY A 52 0.30 -3.83 -6.81
C GLY A 52 1.70 -3.90 -6.18
N ARG A 53 2.54 -2.88 -6.41
CA ARG A 53 3.87 -2.78 -5.76
C ARG A 53 3.77 -2.64 -4.25
N ILE A 54 2.85 -1.80 -3.77
CA ILE A 54 2.61 -1.59 -2.33
C ILE A 54 2.10 -2.88 -1.70
N GLY A 55 1.03 -3.46 -2.24
CA GLY A 55 0.41 -4.66 -1.69
C GLY A 55 1.36 -5.85 -1.65
N GLY A 56 2.10 -6.10 -2.73
CA GLY A 56 3.06 -7.20 -2.81
C GLY A 56 4.24 -7.05 -1.83
N SER A 57 4.80 -5.84 -1.74
CA SER A 57 5.96 -5.57 -0.88
C SER A 57 5.57 -5.56 0.61
N MET A 58 4.41 -4.97 0.94
CA MET A 58 3.88 -4.90 2.30
C MET A 58 3.52 -6.29 2.85
N VAL A 59 2.80 -7.10 2.08
CA VAL A 59 2.46 -8.48 2.48
C VAL A 59 3.72 -9.30 2.73
N LYS A 60 4.72 -9.19 1.85
CA LYS A 60 6.01 -9.87 2.02
C LYS A 60 6.75 -9.43 3.27
N ALA A 61 6.77 -8.13 3.57
CA ALA A 61 7.38 -7.58 4.78
C ALA A 61 6.66 -8.06 6.05
N MET A 62 5.33 -8.14 6.03
CA MET A 62 4.55 -8.65 7.15
C MET A 62 4.79 -10.13 7.42
N ILE A 63 4.80 -10.96 6.37
CA ILE A 63 5.09 -12.39 6.47
C ILE A 63 6.46 -12.58 7.11
N ARG A 64 7.50 -11.90 6.58
CA ARG A 64 8.86 -12.00 7.12
C ARG A 64 8.93 -11.64 8.60
N ARG A 65 8.26 -10.56 9.02
CA ARG A 65 8.25 -10.12 10.43
C ARG A 65 7.49 -11.10 11.34
N ALA A 66 6.41 -11.70 10.84
CA ALA A 66 5.69 -12.76 11.54
C ALA A 66 6.55 -14.02 11.69
N GLU A 67 7.25 -14.44 10.64
CA GLU A 67 8.20 -15.56 10.67
C GLU A 67 9.33 -15.33 11.68
N ASP A 68 9.91 -14.12 11.71
CA ASP A 68 10.96 -13.77 12.69
C ASP A 68 10.42 -13.78 14.13
N SER A 69 9.18 -13.33 14.34
CA SER A 69 8.53 -13.34 15.65
C SER A 69 8.25 -14.78 16.14
N LEU A 70 7.87 -15.68 15.23
CA LEU A 70 7.68 -17.10 15.54
C LEU A 70 9.00 -17.81 15.83
N LYS A 71 10.07 -17.48 15.09
CA LYS A 71 11.42 -18.01 15.34
C LYS A 71 12.02 -17.51 16.66
N GLY A 72 11.63 -16.33 17.12
CA GLY A 72 12.00 -15.79 18.44
C GLY A 72 11.20 -16.37 19.62
N GLY A 73 10.16 -17.17 19.36
CA GLY A 73 9.24 -17.71 20.36
C GLY A 73 9.54 -19.12 20.86
N THR A 74 10.73 -19.67 20.61
CA THR A 74 11.18 -20.92 21.24
C THR A 74 11.73 -20.65 22.65
N LEU A 75 10.84 -20.74 23.64
CA LEU A 75 11.12 -21.16 25.01
C LEU A 75 10.06 -22.19 25.44
#